data_AF-T1C226-F1
#
_entry.id   AF-T1C226-F1
#
_cell.length_a   1.000
_cell.length_b   1.000
_cell.length_c   1.000
_cell.angle_alpha   90.00
_cell.angle_beta   90.00
_cell.angle_gamma   90.00
#
_symmetry.space_group_name_H-M   'P 1'
#
loop_
_entity.id
_entity.type
_entity.pdbx_description
1 polymer ?
#
loop_
_entity_poly.entity_id
_entity_poly.type
_entity_poly.pdbx_seq_one_letter_code
_entity_poly.pdbx_strand_id
1 'polypeptide(L)' 'MDRTTPEGLDLHLILDNLATHKIARVQRWVLRHPRFHFHFAPTSSSWLNQVERWFNDLTH' A
#
# COMPACT_ATOMS: atom_id res chain seq x y z
N MET A 1 -4.07 7.98 9.73
CA MET A 1 -3.38 6.69 9.63
C MET A 1 -2.29 6.59 10.68
N ASP A 2 -1.23 7.41 10.65
CA ASP A 2 -0.15 7.34 11.66
C ASP A 2 -0.62 7.64 13.10
N ARG A 3 -1.65 8.51 13.26
CA ARG A 3 -2.19 8.94 14.57
C ARG A 3 -3.12 7.96 15.28
N THR A 4 -3.48 6.85 14.64
CA THR A 4 -4.49 5.89 15.13
C THR A 4 -3.94 4.48 15.27
N THR A 5 -2.72 4.23 14.79
CA THR A 5 -2.05 2.95 14.95
C THR A 5 -1.24 2.99 16.25
N PRO A 6 -1.38 1.99 17.14
CA PRO A 6 -0.56 1.88 18.34
C PRO A 6 0.94 2.04 18.04
N GLU A 7 1.66 2.71 18.93
CA GLU A 7 3.11 2.83 18.85
C GLU A 7 3.76 1.44 18.95
N GLY A 8 4.84 1.21 18.18
CA GLY A 8 5.55 -0.07 18.17
C GLY A 8 5.04 -1.12 17.17
N LEU A 9 3.96 -0.84 16.42
CA LEU A 9 3.52 -1.68 15.31
C LEU A 9 4.06 -1.19 13.97
N ASP A 10 4.46 -2.15 13.14
CA ASP A 10 4.83 -1.94 11.75
C ASP A 10 3.59 -1.93 10.84
N LEU A 11 3.62 -1.05 9.83
CA LEU A 11 2.56 -0.85 8.87
C LEU A 11 3.00 -1.36 7.50
N HIS A 12 2.40 -2.47 7.07
CA HIS A 12 2.65 -3.07 5.77
C HIS A 12 1.59 -2.63 4.76
N LEU A 13 2.01 -1.90 3.72
CA LEU A 13 1.15 -1.44 2.65
C LEU A 13 1.43 -2.27 1.40
N ILE A 14 0.40 -2.94 0.87
CA ILE A 14 0.48 -3.65 -0.40
C ILE A 14 -0.07 -2.73 -1.48
N LEU A 15 0.75 -2.44 -2.49
CA LEU A 15 0.48 -1.46 -3.53
C LEU A 15 0.46 -2.14 -4.90
N ASP A 16 -0.38 -1.64 -5.80
CA ASP A 16 -0.29 -1.99 -7.21
C ASP A 16 0.98 -1.38 -7.86
N ASN A 17 1.37 -1.92 -9.01
CA ASN A 17 2.58 -1.51 -9.72
C ASN A 17 2.33 -0.29 -10.64
N LEU A 18 1.50 0.67 -10.20
CA LEU A 18 1.28 1.90 -10.93
C LEU A 18 2.51 2.80 -10.84
N ALA A 19 2.92 3.40 -11.97
CA ALA A 19 4.13 4.21 -12.06
C ALA A 19 4.14 5.41 -11.09
N THR A 20 2.96 5.88 -10.66
CA THR A 20 2.79 6.97 -9.68
C THR A 20 3.34 6.61 -8.30
N HIS A 21 3.44 5.33 -7.93
CA HIS A 21 4.01 4.90 -6.65
C HIS A 21 5.55 4.90 -6.63
N LYS A 22 6.18 5.08 -7.80
CA LYS A 22 7.64 5.15 -7.95
C LYS A 22 8.17 6.58 -8.00
N ILE A 23 7.31 7.59 -7.87
CA ILE A 23 7.76 8.98 -7.85
C ILE A 23 8.65 9.25 -6.64
N ALA A 24 9.70 10.03 -6.84
CA ALA A 24 10.71 10.31 -5.82
C ALA A 24 10.12 10.92 -4.53
N ARG A 25 8.95 11.57 -4.61
CA ARG A 25 8.24 12.10 -3.42
C ARG A 25 7.76 10.99 -2.49
N VAL A 26 7.23 9.89 -3.03
CA VAL A 26 6.74 8.74 -2.26
C VAL A 26 7.92 8.02 -1.62
N GLN A 27 8.98 7.75 -2.39
CA GLN A 27 10.19 7.11 -1.88
C GLN A 27 10.84 7.91 -0.74
N ARG A 28 10.96 9.23 -0.88
CA ARG A 28 11.47 10.10 0.20
C ARG A 28 10.60 10.10 1.44
N TRP A 29 9.28 9.90 1.30
CA TRP A 29 8.39 9.81 2.45
C TRP A 29 8.60 8.49 3.19
N VAL A 30 8.63 7.36 2.49
CA VAL A 30 8.89 6.04 3.11
C VAL A 30 10.21 6.04 3.89
N LEU A 31 11.27 6.63 3.33
CA LEU A 31 12.56 6.74 4.03
C LEU A 31 12.50 7.54 5.34
N ARG A 32 11.58 8.49 5.47
CA ARG A 32 11.38 9.27 6.71
C ARG A 32 10.44 8.59 7.69
N HIS A 33 9.73 7.54 7.27
CA HIS A 33 8.72 6.85 8.05
C HIS A 33 9.04 5.35 8.09
N PRO A 34 10.07 4.93 8.88
CA PRO A 34 10.62 3.56 8.83
C PRO A 34 9.63 2.48 9.27
N ARG A 35 8.55 2.86 9.96
CA ARG A 35 7.45 1.97 10.34
C ARG A 35 6.59 1.53 9.14
N PHE A 36 6.75 2.15 7.98
CA PHE A 36 5.96 1.87 6.78
C PHE A 36 6.77 1.01 5.80
N HIS A 37 6.28 -0.19 5.55
CA HIS A 37 6.88 -1.15 4.62
C HIS A 37 6.00 -1.30 3.39
N PHE A 38 6.55 -0.98 2.22
CA PHE A 38 5.81 -1.01 0.97
C PHE A 38 6.13 -2.29 0.21
N HIS A 39 5.10 -3.09 -0.07
CA HIS A 39 5.17 -4.29 -0.89
C HIS A 39 4.46 -4.03 -2.21
N PHE A 40 5.15 -4.22 -3.32
CA PHE A 40 4.57 -4.03 -4.65
C PHE A 40 4.11 -5.36 -5.21
N ALA A 41 2.86 -5.40 -5.68
CA ALA A 41 2.37 -6.53 -6.44
C ALA A 41 3.23 -6.72 -7.71
N PRO A 42 3.64 -7.96 -8.05
CA PRO A 42 4.30 -8.24 -9.33
C PRO A 42 3.46 -7.71 -10.51
N THR A 43 4.12 -7.28 -11.58
CA THR A 43 3.43 -6.91 -12.82
C THR A 43 2.50 -8.05 -13.25
N SER A 44 1.26 -7.74 -13.64
CA SER A 44 0.21 -8.70 -14.01
C SER A 44 -0.35 -9.59 -12.89
N SER A 45 -0.17 -9.23 -11.61
CA SER A 45 -0.78 -9.99 -10.52
C SER A 45 -2.30 -9.82 -10.47
N SER A 46 -3.03 -10.90 -10.80
CA SER A 46 -4.49 -10.96 -10.80
C SER A 46 -5.13 -10.86 -9.40
N TRP A 47 -4.33 -10.91 -8.32
CA TRP A 47 -4.82 -10.84 -6.94
C TRP A 47 -5.48 -9.48 -6.62
N LEU A 48 -5.01 -8.38 -7.24
CA LEU A 48 -5.62 -7.05 -7.08
C LEU A 48 -7.04 -7.01 -7.64
N ASN A 49 -7.33 -7.74 -8.73
CA ASN A 49 -8.69 -7.88 -9.24
C ASN A 49 -9.62 -8.55 -8.22
N GLN A 50 -9.11 -9.45 -7.37
CA GLN A 50 -9.91 -10.08 -6.32
C GLN A 50 -10.19 -9.11 -5.16
N VAL A 51 -9.20 -8.29 -4.80
CA VAL A 51 -9.35 -7.22 -3.80
C VAL A 51 -10.33 -6.16 -4.27
N GLU A 52 -10.22 -5.70 -5.52
CA GLU A 52 -11.14 -4.73 -6.12
C GLU A 52 -12.58 -5.25 -6.14
N ARG A 53 -12.78 -6.52 -6.51
CA ARG A 53 -14.10 -7.16 -6.48
C ARG A 53 -14.66 -7.24 -5.06
N TRP A 54 -13.84 -7.63 -4.09
CA TRP A 54 -14.25 -7.67 -2.69
C TRP A 54 -14.68 -6.29 -2.16
N PHE A 55 -13.95 -5.22 -2.50
CA PHE A 55 -14.37 -3.87 -2.15
C PHE A 55 -15.64 -3.45 -2.87
N ASN A 56 -15.81 -3.83 -4.14
CA ASN A 56 -17.04 -3.59 -4.88
C ASN A 56 -18.25 -4.24 -4.19
N ASP A 57 -18.09 -5.46 -3.69
CA ASP A 57 -19.12 -6.21 -2.95
C ASP A 57 -19.43 -5.61 -1.57
N LEU A 58 -18.51 -4.84 -0.96
CA LEU A 58 -18.76 -4.12 0.29
C LEU A 58 -19.45 -2.76 0.11
N THR A 59 -19.43 -2.24 -1.12
CA THR A 59 -19.94 -0.88 -1.42
C THR A 59 -21.28 -0.90 -2.15
N HIS A 60 -21.78 -2.10 -2.51
CA HIS A 60 -23.08 -2.32 -3.15
C HIS A 60 -24.01 -3.16 -2.27
#